data_AF-A0A561CEW6-F1
#
_entry.id   AF-A0A561CEW6-F1
#
_cell.length_a   1.000
_cell.length_b   1.000
_cell.length_c   1.000
_cell.angle_alpha   90.00
_cell.angle_beta   90.00
_cell.angle_gamma   90.00
#
_symmetry.space_group_name_H-M   'P 1'
#
loop_
_entity.id
_entity.type
_entity.pdbx_description
1 polymer ?
#
loop_
_entity_poly.entity_id
_entity_poly.type
_entity_poly.pdbx_seq_one_letter_code
_entity_poly.pdbx_strand_id
1 'polypeptide(L)' 'MSSPYRGLLEEIEIQRNDMVRLASETSLSNHKVIEASKRLDCLLNKYHLLLYR' A
#
# COMPACT_ATOMS: atom_id res chain seq x y z
N MET A 1 13.70 16.78 -11.79
CA MET A 1 14.08 15.86 -10.71
C MET A 1 12.96 14.83 -10.56
N SER A 2 12.99 13.76 -11.34
CA SER A 2 12.00 12.68 -11.23
C SER A 2 12.42 11.83 -10.04
N SER A 3 11.69 11.91 -8.93
CA SER A 3 11.92 11.03 -7.78
C SER A 3 11.89 9.59 -8.27
N PRO A 4 12.97 8.80 -8.12
CA PRO A 4 13.03 7.41 -8.60
C PRO A 4 11.99 6.51 -7.93
N TYR A 5 11.27 7.04 -6.93
CA TYR A 5 10.26 6.35 -6.16
C TYR A 5 8.83 6.71 -6.54
N ARG A 6 8.61 7.54 -7.58
CA ARG A 6 7.25 7.94 -8.00
C ARG A 6 6.36 6.74 -8.27
N GLY A 7 6.85 5.73 -9.00
CA GLY A 7 6.05 4.53 -9.29
C GLY A 7 5.69 3.74 -8.03
N LEU A 8 6.61 3.65 -7.07
CA LEU A 8 6.37 2.92 -5.83
C LEU A 8 5.39 3.67 -4.91
N LEU A 9 5.48 4.99 -4.84
CA LEU A 9 4.52 5.83 -4.11
C LEU A 9 3.12 5.75 -4.74
N GLU A 10 3.03 5.78 -6.08
CA GLU A 10 1.76 5.64 -6.79
C GLU A 10 1.12 4.28 -6.51
N GLU A 11 1.90 3.19 -6.53
CA GLU A 11 1.42 1.85 -6.14
C GLU A 11 0.94 1.80 -4.68
N ILE A 12 1.67 2.43 -3.75
CA ILE A 12 1.28 2.53 -2.33
C ILE A 12 -0.06 3.27 -2.20
N GLU A 13 -0.24 4.37 -2.91
CA GLU A 13 -1.45 5.18 -2.86
C GLU A 13 -2.66 4.48 -3.48
N ILE A 14 -2.48 3.81 -4.62
CA ILE A 14 -3.51 2.97 -5.24
C ILE A 14 -3.92 1.87 -4.26
N GLN A 15 -2.95 1.14 -3.70
CA GLN A 15 -3.22 0.02 -2.81
C GLN A 15 -3.84 0.45 -1.48
N ARG A 16 -3.46 1.63 -0.96
CA ARG A 16 -4.10 2.24 0.22
C ARG A 16 -5.56 2.59 -0.07
N ASN A 17 -5.84 3.23 -1.21
CA ASN A 17 -7.21 3.57 -1.58
C ASN A 17 -8.08 2.32 -1.76
N ASP A 18 -7.55 1.26 -2.38
CA ASP A 18 -8.27 0.00 -2.49
C ASP A 18 -8.54 -0.64 -1.13
N MET A 19 -7.56 -0.64 -0.22
CA MET A 19 -7.76 -1.13 1.15
C MET A 19 -8.83 -0.33 1.89
N VAL A 20 -8.80 1.01 1.79
CA VAL A 20 -9.78 1.90 2.43
C VAL A 20 -11.18 1.69 1.84
N ARG A 21 -11.30 1.57 0.52
CA ARG A 21 -12.57 1.26 -0.15
C ARG A 21 -13.11 -0.09 0.31
N LEU A 22 -12.30 -1.14 0.28
CA LEU A 22 -12.69 -2.47 0.73
C LEU A 22 -13.08 -2.47 2.21
N ALA A 23 -12.37 -1.74 3.06
CA ALA A 23 -12.68 -1.61 4.48
C ALA A 23 -14.00 -0.85 4.72
N SER A 24 -14.28 0.17 3.90
CA SER A 24 -15.53 0.93 3.93
C SER A 24 -16.73 0.13 3.45
N GLU A 25 -16.55 -0.74 2.46
CA GLU A 25 -17.62 -1.56 1.88
C GLU A 25 -17.87 -2.87 2.66
N THR A 26 -16.86 -3.35 3.39
CA THR A 26 -16.93 -4.61 4.12
C THR A 26 -16.64 -4.42 5.61
N SER A 27 -15.50 -4.89 6.09
CA SER A 27 -15.04 -4.76 7.47
C SER A 27 -13.52 -4.91 7.47
N LEU A 28 -12.85 -4.32 8.45
CA LEU A 28 -11.40 -4.47 8.62
C LEU A 28 -10.97 -5.94 8.78
N SER A 29 -11.88 -6.80 9.25
CA SER A 29 -11.66 -8.25 9.39
C SER A 29 -11.91 -9.03 8.11
N ASN A 30 -12.32 -8.38 7.02
CA ASN A 30 -12.55 -9.04 5.74
C ASN A 30 -11.21 -9.52 5.17
N HIS A 31 -11.18 -10.77 4.71
CA HIS A 31 -9.98 -11.38 4.16
C HIS A 31 -9.35 -10.55 3.03
N LYS A 32 -10.17 -9.88 2.21
CA LYS A 32 -9.70 -8.99 1.14
C LYS A 32 -9.02 -7.73 1.67
N VAL A 33 -9.50 -7.17 2.78
CA VAL A 33 -8.88 -6.00 3.45
C VAL A 33 -7.56 -6.41 4.09
N ILE A 34 -7.51 -7.58 4.73
CA ILE A 34 -6.29 -8.14 5.32
C ILE A 34 -5.24 -8.42 4.23
N GLU A 35 -5.64 -8.99 3.10
CA GLU A 35 -4.74 -9.23 1.97
C GLU A 35 -4.24 -7.92 1.35
N ALA A 36 -5.13 -6.94 1.16
CA ALA A 36 -4.78 -5.61 0.68
C ALA A 36 -3.80 -4.91 1.65
N SER A 37 -4.03 -5.03 2.96
CA SER A 37 -3.15 -4.51 4.01
C SER A 37 -1.76 -5.15 3.96
N LYS A 38 -1.66 -6.48 3.83
CA LYS A 38 -0.37 -7.18 3.68
C LYS A 38 0.40 -6.73 2.44
N ARG A 39 -0.29 -6.51 1.32
CA ARG A 39 0.34 -6.00 0.09
C ARG A 39 0.85 -4.57 0.27
N LEU A 40 0.06 -3.71 0.90
CA LEU A 40 0.45 -2.34 1.24
C LEU A 40 1.68 -2.32 2.17
N ASP A 41 1.70 -3.19 3.17
CA ASP A 41 2.82 -3.33 4.12
C ASP A 41 4.11 -3.75 3.40
N CYS A 42 4.03 -4.72 2.48
CA CYS A 42 5.17 -5.10 1.63
C CYS A 42 5.70 -3.93 0.77
N LEU A 43 4.82 -3.10 0.20
CA LEU A 43 5.23 -1.94 -0.59
C LEU A 43 5.87 -0.86 0.28
N LEU A 44 5.30 -0.59 1.46
CA LEU A 44 5.87 0.33 2.44
C LEU A 44 7.24 -0.14 2.92
N ASN A 45 7.40 -1.44 3.21
CA ASN A 45 8.69 -2.01 3.59
C ASN A 45 9.74 -1.86 2.48
N LYS A 46 9.37 -2.06 1.20
CA LYS A 46 10.27 -1.78 0.07
C LYS A 46 10.66 -0.31 0.00
N TYR A 47 9.70 0.59 0.21
CA TYR A 47 9.96 2.03 0.22
C TYR A 47 10.91 2.43 1.35
N HIS A 48 10.67 1.92 2.55
CA HIS A 48 11.52 2.13 3.72
C HIS A 48 12.93 1.60 3.46
N LEU A 49 13.07 0.38 2.91
CA LEU A 49 14.38 -0.18 2.59
C LEU A 49 15.16 0.64 1.56
N LEU A 50 14.44 1.30 0.63
CA LEU A 50 15.03 2.18 -0.37
C LEU A 50 15.40 3.57 0.16
N LEU A 51 14.67 4.07 1.16
CA LEU A 51 14.93 5.38 1.80
C LEU A 51 16.06 5.34 2.83
N TYR A 52 16.20 4.22 3.55
CA TYR A 52 17.18 4.07 4.64
C TYR A 52 18.47 3.36 4.19
N ARG A 53 18.83 3.45 2.91
CA ARG A 53 20.05 2.88 2.34
C ARG A 53 21.15 3.91 2.13
#